data_AF-A0A8T5VHD8-F1
#
_entry.id   AF-A0A8T5VHD8-F1
#
_cell.length_a   1.000
_cell.length_b   1.000
_cell.length_c   1.000
_cell.angle_alpha   90.00
_cell.angle_beta   90.00
_cell.angle_gamma   90.00
#
_symmetry.space_group_name_H-M   'P 1'
#
loop_
_entity.id
_entity.type
_entity.pdbx_description
1 polymer ?
#
loop_
_entity_poly.entity_id
_entity_poly.type
_entity_poly.pdbx_seq_one_letter_code
_entity_poly.pdbx_strand_id
1 'polypeptide(L)'
;MTRKLKALRQEAWQIMHAPMATQHRWYSSVLRGHYGYYGVPHNWRALNGFLQEVRRIWFTCLRRRSQKNRDKGWDWFETVEARFPLPRARVVHSWA
;
A
#
# COMPACT_ATOMS: atom_id res chain seq x y z
N MET A 1 -13.10 -6.90 -7.71
CA MET A 1 -12.60 -6.07 -6.59
C MET A 1 -13.08 -6.71 -5.29
N THR A 2 -12.19 -7.20 -4.43
CA THR A 2 -12.62 -7.86 -3.17
C THR A 2 -13.19 -6.83 -2.19
N ARG A 3 -14.12 -7.23 -1.32
CA ARG A 3 -14.76 -6.36 -0.31
C ARG A 3 -13.74 -5.56 0.51
N LYS A 4 -12.61 -6.19 0.85
CA LYS A 4 -11.49 -5.58 1.57
C LYS A 4 -10.82 -4.43 0.82
N LEU A 5 -10.60 -4.55 -0.50
CA LEU A 5 -10.00 -3.47 -1.28
C LEU A 5 -10.95 -2.27 -1.44
N LYS A 6 -12.26 -2.50 -1.49
CA LYS A 6 -13.25 -1.41 -1.52
C LYS A 6 -13.24 -0.60 -0.22
N ALA A 7 -13.22 -1.28 0.92
CA ALA A 7 -13.10 -0.63 2.23
C ALA A 7 -11.78 0.13 2.36
N LEU A 8 -10.66 -0.50 1.99
CA LEU A 8 -9.34 0.14 1.98
C LEU A 8 -9.34 1.42 1.15
N ARG A 9 -9.97 1.42 -0.03
CA ARG A 9 -10.12 2.63 -0.84
C ARG A 9 -10.88 3.72 -0.11
N GLN A 10 -11.99 3.40 0.54
CA GLN A 10 -12.77 4.41 1.28
C GLN A 10 -11.95 5.02 2.42
N GLU A 11 -11.28 4.18 3.22
CA GLU A 11 -10.41 4.64 4.31
C GLU A 11 -9.21 5.47 3.79
N ALA A 12 -8.59 5.04 2.68
CA ALA A 12 -7.51 5.75 2.02
C ALA A 12 -7.91 7.17 1.57
N TRP A 13 -9.18 7.38 1.24
CA TRP A 13 -9.70 8.70 0.90
C TRP A 13 -9.86 9.59 2.13
N GLN A 14 -10.29 9.02 3.26
CA GLN A 14 -10.42 9.76 4.52
C GLN A 14 -9.06 10.27 5.03
N ILE A 15 -8.01 9.46 4.88
CA ILE A 15 -6.65 9.84 5.32
C ILE A 15 -5.85 10.60 4.26
N MET A 16 -6.43 10.92 3.10
CA MET A 16 -5.71 11.47 1.95
C MET A 16 -5.02 12.81 2.23
N HIS A 17 -5.59 13.61 3.14
CA HIS A 17 -5.05 14.92 3.54
C HIS A 17 -4.12 14.84 4.75
N ALA A 18 -3.97 13.67 5.38
CA ALA A 18 -3.02 13.48 6.47
C ALA A 18 -1.56 13.64 5.97
N PRO A 19 -0.61 13.97 6.86
CA PRO A 19 0.81 14.02 6.51
C PRO A 19 1.30 12.71 5.88
N MET A 20 2.27 12.79 4.96
CA MET A 20 2.84 11.62 4.26
C MET A 20 3.29 10.51 5.20
N ALA A 21 3.94 10.86 6.31
CA ALA A 21 4.38 9.90 7.31
C ALA A 21 3.20 9.15 7.98
N THR A 22 2.09 9.84 8.22
CA THR A 22 0.87 9.23 8.77
C THR A 22 0.22 8.29 7.77
N GLN A 23 0.14 8.69 6.50
CA GLN A 23 -0.35 7.83 5.42
C GLN A 23 0.50 6.57 5.31
N HIS A 24 1.83 6.72 5.25
CA HIS A 24 2.79 5.62 5.17
C HIS A 24 2.61 4.62 6.33
N ARG A 25 2.48 5.12 7.58
CA ARG A 25 2.25 4.26 8.75
C ARG A 25 0.95 3.46 8.62
N TRP A 26 -0.12 4.10 8.16
CA TRP A 26 -1.40 3.43 7.96
C TRP A 26 -1.32 2.33 6.88
N TYR A 27 -0.80 2.65 5.68
CA TYR A 27 -0.62 1.65 4.62
C TYR A 27 0.29 0.50 5.06
N SER A 28 1.36 0.81 5.80
CA SER A 28 2.26 -0.20 6.36
C SER A 28 1.54 -1.12 7.36
N SER A 29 0.67 -0.57 8.21
CA SER A 29 -0.14 -1.36 9.15
C SER A 29 -1.09 -2.31 8.41
N VAL A 30 -1.79 -1.80 7.39
CA VAL A 30 -2.70 -2.61 6.56
C VAL A 30 -1.96 -3.76 5.87
N LEU A 31 -0.78 -3.49 5.30
CA LEU A 31 0.05 -4.52 4.66
C LEU A 31 0.52 -5.56 5.67
N ARG A 32 1.06 -5.14 6.83
CA ARG A 32 1.48 -6.07 7.89
C ARG A 32 0.33 -6.95 8.38
N GLY A 33 -0.85 -6.37 8.60
CA GLY A 33 -2.04 -7.14 9.01
C GLY A 33 -2.48 -8.14 7.93
N HIS A 34 -2.41 -7.76 6.65
CA HIS A 34 -2.69 -8.68 5.55
C HIS A 34 -1.66 -9.82 5.49
N TYR A 35 -0.37 -9.49 5.65
CA TYR A 35 0.71 -10.48 5.63
C TYR A 35 0.65 -11.41 6.83
N GLY A 36 0.30 -10.92 8.02
CA GLY A 36 0.13 -11.77 9.21
C GLY A 36 -0.99 -12.79 9.05
N TYR A 37 -2.06 -12.45 8.33
CA TYR A 37 -3.19 -13.36 8.11
C TYR A 37 -2.99 -14.32 6.94
N TYR A 38 -2.36 -13.86 5.84
CA TYR A 38 -2.23 -14.61 4.58
C TYR A 38 -0.80 -15.09 4.27
N GLY A 39 0.16 -14.84 5.17
CA GLY A 39 1.59 -15.10 5.03
C GLY A 39 1.96 -16.57 5.15
N VAL A 40 1.35 -17.43 4.35
CA VAL A 40 1.66 -18.86 4.25
C VAL A 40 2.68 -19.11 3.14
N PRO A 41 3.49 -20.19 3.23
CA PRO A 41 4.40 -20.53 2.17
C PRO A 41 3.56 -20.85 0.93
N HIS A 42 4.02 -20.42 -0.24
CA HIS A 42 3.30 -20.51 -1.54
C HIS A 42 2.27 -19.40 -1.86
N ASN A 43 1.97 -18.46 -0.96
CA ASN A 43 1.00 -17.38 -1.25
C ASN A 43 1.63 -16.07 -1.78
N TRP A 44 2.90 -16.10 -2.20
CA TRP A 44 3.66 -14.90 -2.57
C TRP A 44 2.98 -14.09 -3.70
N ARG A 45 2.36 -14.77 -4.68
CA ARG A 45 1.68 -14.12 -5.82
C ARG A 45 0.53 -13.25 -5.35
N ALA A 46 -0.30 -13.76 -4.44
CA ALA A 46 -1.44 -13.00 -3.93
C ALA A 46 -0.99 -11.86 -3.00
N LEU A 47 0.02 -12.09 -2.16
CA LEU A 47 0.58 -11.05 -1.28
C LEU A 47 1.21 -9.90 -2.09
N ASN A 48 1.95 -10.22 -3.15
CA ASN A 48 2.49 -9.22 -4.06
C ASN A 48 1.37 -8.50 -4.82
N GLY A 49 0.35 -9.23 -5.30
CA GLY A 49 -0.84 -8.63 -5.91
C GLY A 49 -1.53 -7.62 -4.98
N PHE A 50 -1.69 -7.97 -3.71
CA PHE A 50 -2.24 -7.08 -2.70
C PHE A 50 -1.36 -5.83 -2.47
N LEU A 51 -0.03 -5.99 -2.40
CA LEU A 51 0.91 -4.88 -2.32
C LEU A 51 0.74 -3.92 -3.52
N GLN A 52 0.68 -4.45 -4.74
CA GLN A 52 0.52 -3.63 -5.93
C GLN A 52 -0.81 -2.86 -5.94
N GLU A 53 -1.90 -3.46 -5.47
CA GLU A 53 -3.18 -2.76 -5.31
C GLU A 53 -3.11 -1.65 -4.26
N VAL A 54 -2.43 -1.88 -3.13
CA VAL A 54 -2.20 -0.84 -2.11
C VAL A 54 -1.37 0.31 -2.68
N ARG A 55 -0.29 0.02 -3.42
CA ARG A 55 0.54 1.03 -4.10
C ARG A 55 -0.29 1.87 -5.06
N ARG A 56 -1.12 1.23 -5.91
CA ARG A 56 -2.05 1.91 -6.84
C ARG A 56 -3.01 2.84 -6.13
N ILE A 57 -3.58 2.40 -5.01
CA ILE A 57 -4.50 3.21 -4.20
C ILE A 57 -3.77 4.42 -3.64
N TRP A 58 -2.58 4.22 -3.04
CA TRP A 58 -1.81 5.32 -2.48
C TRP A 58 -1.40 6.33 -3.53
N PHE A 59 -0.85 5.87 -4.65
CA PHE A 59 -0.50 6.72 -5.80
C PHE A 59 -1.70 7.54 -6.27
N THR A 60 -2.88 6.93 -6.38
CA THR A 60 -4.11 7.61 -6.78
C THR A 60 -4.51 8.70 -5.78
N CYS A 61 -4.45 8.42 -4.47
CA CYS A 61 -4.74 9.42 -3.43
C CYS A 61 -3.75 10.59 -3.50
N LEU A 62 -2.46 10.31 -3.70
CA LEU A 62 -1.42 11.34 -3.77
C LEU A 62 -1.55 12.26 -5.01
N ARG A 63 -2.03 11.74 -6.13
CA ARG A 63 -2.35 12.53 -7.32
C ARG A 63 -3.62 13.36 -7.16
N ARG A 64 -4.61 12.85 -6.39
CA ARG A 64 -5.88 13.54 -6.17
C ARG A 64 -5.80 14.66 -5.14
N ARG A 65 -4.95 14.52 -4.12
CA ARG A 65 -4.86 15.50 -3.02
C ARG A 65 -4.30 16.88 -3.43
N SER A 66 -3.61 16.97 -4.57
CA SER A 66 -3.01 18.22 -5.04
C SER A 66 -3.10 18.32 -6.54
N GLN A 67 -3.57 19.48 -7.03
CA GLN A 67 -3.62 19.78 -8.46
C GLN A 67 -2.23 19.67 -9.12
N LYS A 68 -1.15 20.04 -8.40
CA LYS A 68 0.24 19.94 -8.86
C LYS A 68 0.74 18.51 -9.05
N ASN A 69 0.06 17.54 -8.46
CA ASN A 69 0.44 16.12 -8.55
C ASN A 69 -0.37 15.37 -9.62
N ARG A 70 -1.35 16.00 -10.27
CA ARG A 70 -2.30 15.32 -11.16
C ARG A 70 -1.61 14.70 -12.37
N ASP A 71 -0.53 15.29 -12.85
CA ASP A 71 0.28 14.87 -13.99
C ASP A 71 1.41 13.88 -13.64
N LYS A 72 1.66 13.65 -12.34
CA LYS A 72 2.77 12.78 -11.90
C LYS A 72 2.52 11.32 -12.29
N GLY A 73 3.56 10.72 -12.86
CA GLY A 73 3.63 9.30 -13.22
C GLY A 73 4.15 8.41 -12.11
N TRP A 74 4.37 7.13 -12.44
CA TRP A 74 4.87 6.13 -11.50
C TRP A 74 6.31 6.41 -11.05
N ASP A 75 7.18 6.97 -11.88
CA ASP A 75 8.58 7.27 -11.50
C ASP A 75 8.68 8.25 -10.31
N TRP A 76 7.77 9.22 -10.27
CA TRP A 76 7.63 10.11 -9.13
C TRP A 76 7.16 9.36 -7.88
N PHE A 77 6.22 8.42 -8.04
CA PHE A 77 5.76 7.60 -6.93
C PHE A 77 6.86 6.65 -6.41
N GLU A 78 7.71 6.10 -7.28
CA GLU A 78 8.88 5.32 -6.88
C GLU A 78 9.83 6.17 -6.01
N THR A 79 9.98 7.47 -6.33
CA THR A 79 10.76 8.40 -5.48
C THR A 79 10.11 8.60 -4.11
N VAL A 80 8.78 8.69 -4.06
CA VAL A 80 8.03 8.76 -2.79
C VAL A 80 8.19 7.47 -1.98
N GLU A 81 8.08 6.32 -2.62
CA GLU A 81 8.23 5.01 -1.99
C GLU A 81 9.67 4.75 -1.56
N ALA A 82 10.68 5.26 -2.27
CA ALA A 82 12.07 5.22 -1.83
C ALA A 82 12.26 5.98 -0.50
N ARG A 83 11.53 7.08 -0.29
CA ARG A 83 11.53 7.83 0.97
C ARG A 83 10.65 7.18 2.05
N PHE A 84 9.56 6.54 1.65
CA PHE A 84 8.57 5.91 2.53
C PHE A 84 8.31 4.45 2.11
N PRO A 85 9.28 3.55 2.36
CA PRO A 85 9.22 2.19 1.83
C PRO A 85 8.07 1.41 2.48
N LEU A 86 7.21 0.84 1.65
CA LEU A 86 6.15 -0.04 2.13
C LEU A 86 6.73 -1.40 2.53
N PRO A 87 6.16 -2.07 3.55
CA PRO A 87 6.52 -3.44 3.89
C PRO A 87 6.34 -4.33 2.66
N ARG A 88 7.41 -5.02 2.25
CA ARG A 88 7.32 -6.07 1.24
C ARG A 88 6.79 -7.34 1.89
N ALA A 89 6.06 -8.14 1.11
CA ALA A 89 5.65 -9.47 1.54
C ALA A 89 6.92 -10.30 1.80
N ARG A 90 7.23 -10.59 3.06
CA ARG A 90 8.28 -11.54 3.44
C ARG A 90 7.60 -12.87 3.69
N VAL A 91 8.06 -13.93 3.01
CA VAL A 91 7.69 -15.30 3.38
C VAL A 91 8.46 -15.61 4.65
N VAL A 92 7.78 -15.57 5.80
CA VAL A 92 8.39 -15.98 7.07
C VAL A 92 8.13 -17.47 7.22
N HIS A 93 9.08 -18.30 6.80
CA HIS A 93 9.13 -19.70 7.22
C HIS A 93 10.56 -20.07 7.60
N SER A 94 10.83 -20.12 8.90
CA SER A 94 11.75 -21.10 9.47
C SER A 94 10.88 -22.20 10.07
N TRP A 95 10.91 -23.39 9.48
CA TRP A 95 10.43 -24.59 10.16
C TRP A 95 11.30 -24.79 11.41
N ALA A 96 10.65 -24.97 12.56
CA ALA A 96 11.20 -25.67 13.72
C ALA A 96 10.34 -26.92 13.94
#